data_AF-A0A2G8S1L9-F1
#
_entry.id   AF-A0A2G8S1L9-F1
#
_cell.length_a   1.000
_cell.length_b   1.000
_cell.length_c   1.000
_cell.angle_alpha   90.00
_cell.angle_beta   90.00
_cell.angle_gamma   90.00
#
_symmetry.space_group_name_H-M   'P 1'
#
loop_
_entity.id
_entity.type
_entity.pdbx_description
1 polymer ?
#
loop_
_entity_poly.entity_id
_entity_poly.type
_entity_poly.pdbx_seq_one_letter_code
_entity_poly.pdbx_strand_id
1 'polypeptide(L)'
;MTKYILVSGGVVSGIGKGVIASSTGLLLKTTGLKVTAIKIDPYMNIDAGTMRPQEHGEVYVLNDGGEVDLDLGNYERYLDVTLSRDNNITTGKIYREVIEKERRGDYLGKTVQVRSERNRFERNI
;
A
#
# COMPACT_ATOMS: atom_id res chain seq x y z
N MET A 1 9.02 -15.83 12.91
CA MET A 1 9.28 -14.38 12.84
C MET A 1 9.17 -13.95 11.39
N THR A 2 8.32 -12.98 11.08
CA THR A 2 8.17 -12.44 9.71
C THR A 2 9.37 -11.58 9.35
N LYS A 3 9.82 -11.63 8.09
CA LYS A 3 10.92 -10.82 7.56
C LYS A 3 10.34 -9.80 6.57
N TYR A 4 10.89 -8.60 6.59
CA TYR A 4 10.46 -7.50 5.73
C TYR A 4 11.55 -7.16 4.72
N ILE A 5 11.16 -7.02 3.46
CA ILE A 5 12.02 -6.53 2.37
C ILE A 5 11.44 -5.20 1.92
N LEU A 6 12.17 -4.12 2.17
CA LEU A 6 11.76 -2.78 1.75
C LEU A 6 12.31 -2.50 0.35
N VAL A 7 11.41 -2.14 -0.57
CA VAL A 7 11.77 -1.71 -1.93
C VAL A 7 11.45 -0.22 -2.07
N SER A 8 12.50 0.60 -2.22
CA SER A 8 12.38 2.06 -2.40
C SER A 8 12.88 2.50 -3.78
N GLY A 9 12.33 3.59 -4.31
CA GLY A 9 12.76 4.21 -5.57
C GLY A 9 13.30 5.62 -5.39
N GLY A 10 14.40 5.98 -6.08
CA GLY A 10 15.07 7.28 -5.90
C GLY A 10 15.08 8.23 -7.10
N VAL A 11 15.07 7.72 -8.34
CA VAL A 11 15.34 8.55 -9.53
C VAL A 11 14.06 8.97 -10.26
N VAL A 12 13.31 8.02 -10.81
CA VAL A 12 12.09 8.29 -11.59
C VAL A 12 11.04 7.20 -11.33
N SER A 13 9.76 7.58 -11.38
CA SER A 13 8.65 6.64 -11.28
C SER A 13 8.45 5.86 -12.59
N GLY A 14 7.89 4.64 -12.53
CA GLY A 14 7.59 3.85 -13.74
C GLY A 14 8.72 3.00 -14.33
N ILE A 15 9.95 3.01 -13.78
CA ILE A 15 11.09 2.22 -14.30
C ILE A 15 11.07 0.76 -13.80
N GLY A 16 9.89 0.16 -13.59
CA GLY A 16 9.78 -1.27 -13.28
C GLY A 16 10.07 -1.69 -11.83
N LYS A 17 9.94 -0.79 -10.85
CA LYS A 17 10.07 -1.13 -9.42
C LYS A 17 9.10 -2.23 -8.99
N GLY A 18 7.85 -2.15 -9.44
CA GLY A 18 6.83 -3.17 -9.20
C GLY A 18 7.27 -4.54 -9.73
N VAL A 19 7.75 -4.59 -10.98
CA VAL A 19 8.23 -5.84 -11.62
C VAL A 19 9.41 -6.46 -10.87
N ILE A 20 10.38 -5.65 -10.42
CA ILE A 20 11.54 -6.13 -9.66
C ILE A 20 11.09 -6.69 -8.29
N ALA A 21 10.19 -5.99 -7.59
CA ALA A 21 9.63 -6.43 -6.32
C ALA A 21 8.86 -7.76 -6.49
N SER A 22 7.97 -7.83 -7.48
CA SER A 22 7.21 -9.06 -7.84
C SER A 22 8.13 -10.24 -8.14
N SER A 23 9.16 -10.02 -8.98
CA SER A 23 10.09 -11.07 -9.40
C SER A 23 10.92 -11.58 -8.21
N THR A 24 11.36 -10.68 -7.34
CA THR A 24 12.07 -11.04 -6.10
C THR A 24 11.18 -11.88 -5.19
N GLY A 25 9.92 -11.47 -5.00
CA GLY A 25 8.95 -12.23 -4.21
C GLY A 25 8.66 -13.61 -4.79
N LEU A 26 8.57 -13.75 -6.11
CA LEU A 26 8.39 -15.04 -6.79
C LEU A 26 9.58 -15.99 -6.58
N LEU A 27 10.82 -15.48 -6.63
CA LEU A 27 12.00 -16.28 -6.33
C LEU A 27 11.96 -16.81 -4.90
N LEU A 28 11.58 -15.97 -3.93
CA LEU A 28 11.40 -16.37 -2.54
C LEU A 28 10.25 -17.38 -2.37
N LYS A 29 9.14 -17.21 -3.10
CA LYS A 29 8.04 -18.19 -3.09
C LYS A 29 8.50 -19.55 -3.62
N THR A 30 9.30 -19.55 -4.69
CA THR A 30 9.86 -20.76 -5.32
C THR A 30 10.79 -21.53 -4.38
N THR A 31 11.45 -20.87 -3.43
CA THR A 31 12.26 -21.56 -2.40
C THR A 31 11.42 -22.11 -1.24
N GLY A 32 10.08 -22.06 -1.33
CA GLY A 32 9.16 -22.60 -0.34
C GLY A 32 8.75 -21.60 0.76
N LEU A 33 9.10 -20.32 0.63
CA LEU A 33 8.70 -19.30 1.59
C LEU A 33 7.28 -18.79 1.32
N LYS A 34 6.54 -18.47 2.38
CA LYS A 34 5.29 -17.73 2.25
C LYS A 34 5.61 -16.25 2.07
N VAL A 35 5.15 -15.67 0.96
CA VAL A 35 5.41 -14.28 0.58
C VAL A 35 4.08 -13.56 0.36
N THR A 36 4.02 -12.30 0.78
CA THR A 36 2.93 -11.37 0.48
C THR A 36 3.53 -10.01 0.11
N ALA A 37 2.70 -9.08 -0.34
CA ALA A 37 3.12 -7.75 -0.76
C ALA A 37 2.25 -6.66 -0.12
N ILE A 38 2.87 -5.51 0.16
CA ILE A 38 2.20 -4.29 0.59
C ILE A 38 2.69 -3.17 -0.33
N LYS A 39 1.75 -2.43 -0.92
CA LYS A 39 2.04 -1.21 -1.68
C LYS A 39 1.77 0.00 -0.80
N ILE A 40 2.72 0.92 -0.77
CA ILE A 40 2.56 2.22 -0.12
C ILE A 40 2.55 3.29 -1.20
N ASP A 41 1.42 3.96 -1.34
CA ASP A 41 1.18 5.02 -2.30
C ASP A 41 1.16 6.38 -1.60
N PRO A 42 1.99 7.35 -2.02
CA PRO A 42 2.07 8.65 -1.35
C PRO A 42 0.89 9.58 -1.67
N TYR A 43 -0.09 9.13 -2.47
CA TYR A 43 -1.21 9.96 -2.92
C TYR A 43 -2.24 10.23 -1.83
N MET A 44 -2.89 11.40 -1.92
CA MET A 44 -3.96 11.81 -1.00
C MET A 44 -5.29 11.10 -1.26
N ASN A 45 -5.45 10.46 -2.41
CA ASN A 45 -6.61 9.62 -2.69
C ASN A 45 -6.65 8.45 -1.69
N ILE A 46 -7.85 8.12 -1.22
CA ILE A 46 -8.06 6.99 -0.29
C ILE A 46 -7.85 5.66 -1.03
N ASP A 47 -8.24 5.61 -2.29
CA ASP A 47 -8.18 4.49 -3.21
C ASP A 47 -7.93 5.02 -4.62
N ALA A 48 -7.73 4.10 -5.58
CA ALA A 48 -7.48 4.49 -6.97
C ALA A 48 -8.77 4.85 -7.74
N GLY A 49 -9.96 4.57 -7.21
CA GLY A 49 -11.25 4.68 -7.93
C GLY A 49 -11.62 6.08 -8.40
N THR A 50 -11.05 7.12 -7.77
CA THR A 50 -11.27 8.53 -8.15
C THR A 50 -10.21 9.11 -9.10
N MET A 51 -9.18 8.32 -9.43
CA MET A 51 -8.06 8.76 -10.25
C MET A 51 -8.39 8.59 -11.73
N ARG A 52 -7.87 9.49 -12.59
CA ARG A 52 -8.03 9.33 -14.04
C ARG A 52 -7.08 8.24 -14.55
N PRO A 53 -7.57 7.18 -15.23
CA PRO A 53 -6.70 6.10 -15.69
C PRO A 53 -5.63 6.54 -16.69
N GLN A 54 -5.89 7.58 -17.48
CA GLN A 54 -4.94 8.10 -18.46
C GLN A 54 -3.73 8.80 -17.81
N GLU A 55 -3.88 9.30 -16.58
CA GLU A 55 -2.83 10.04 -15.89
C GLU A 55 -2.04 9.15 -14.91
N HIS A 56 -2.71 8.17 -14.30
CA HIS A 56 -2.15 7.36 -13.22
C HIS A 56 -2.00 5.88 -13.57
N GLY A 57 -2.52 5.44 -14.71
CA GLY A 57 -2.64 4.03 -15.05
C GLY A 57 -3.97 3.44 -14.60
N GLU A 58 -4.20 2.20 -15.01
CA GLU A 58 -5.45 1.47 -14.74
C GLU A 58 -5.71 1.28 -13.25
N VAL A 59 -6.99 1.29 -12.86
CA VAL A 59 -7.43 0.88 -11.53
C VAL A 59 -7.57 -0.64 -11.52
N TYR A 60 -6.92 -1.30 -10.57
CA TYR A 60 -7.08 -2.73 -10.36
C TYR A 60 -8.10 -2.98 -9.24
N VAL A 61 -9.00 -3.94 -9.44
CA VAL A 61 -10.01 -4.32 -8.45
C VAL A 61 -9.65 -5.66 -7.85
N LEU A 62 -9.41 -5.69 -6.53
CA LEU A 62 -9.09 -6.90 -5.78
C LEU A 62 -10.34 -7.76 -5.55
N ASN A 63 -10.13 -9.03 -5.16
CA ASN A 63 -11.23 -9.97 -4.87
C ASN A 63 -12.19 -9.48 -3.78
N ASP A 64 -11.74 -8.63 -2.86
CA ASP A 64 -12.56 -8.02 -1.80
C ASP A 64 -13.26 -6.72 -2.26
N GLY A 65 -13.18 -6.38 -3.55
CA GLY A 65 -13.74 -5.16 -4.13
C GLY A 65 -12.92 -3.89 -3.88
N GLY A 66 -11.70 -4.00 -3.33
CA GLY A 66 -10.81 -2.84 -3.16
C GLY A 66 -10.29 -2.30 -4.49
N GLU A 67 -10.49 -1.01 -4.75
CA GLU A 67 -9.94 -0.29 -5.91
C GLU A 67 -8.53 0.22 -5.59
N VAL A 68 -7.52 -0.33 -6.26
CA VAL A 68 -6.10 -0.13 -5.93
C VAL A 68 -5.25 0.18 -7.17
N ASP A 69 -4.02 0.59 -6.92
CA ASP A 69 -3.01 0.77 -7.97
C ASP A 69 -2.73 -0.54 -8.73
N LEU A 70 -2.42 -0.42 -10.03
CA LEU A 70 -2.15 -1.54 -10.93
C LEU A 70 -1.00 -2.45 -10.44
N ASP A 71 -0.04 -1.93 -9.68
CA ASP A 71 1.05 -2.72 -9.14
C ASP A 71 0.56 -3.89 -8.26
N LEU A 72 -0.58 -3.75 -7.57
CA LEU A 72 -1.13 -4.86 -6.77
C LEU A 72 -1.60 -6.03 -7.64
N GLY A 73 -2.15 -5.75 -8.82
CA GLY A 73 -2.48 -6.79 -9.78
C GLY A 73 -1.23 -7.50 -10.31
N ASN A 74 -0.11 -6.79 -10.44
CA ASN A 74 1.17 -7.40 -10.78
C ASN A 74 1.67 -8.31 -9.65
N TYR A 75 1.48 -7.93 -8.39
CA TYR A 75 1.82 -8.78 -7.24
C TYR A 75 0.98 -10.05 -7.21
N GLU A 76 -0.35 -9.96 -7.36
CA GLU A 76 -1.22 -11.15 -7.39
C GLU A 76 -0.83 -12.11 -8.51
N ARG A 77 -0.59 -11.59 -9.73
CA ARG A 77 -0.21 -12.40 -10.90
C ARG A 77 1.14 -13.10 -10.73
N TYR A 78 2.16 -12.39 -10.26
CA TYR A 78 3.51 -12.96 -10.13
C TYR A 78 3.63 -13.86 -8.92
N LEU A 79 3.04 -13.47 -7.80
CA LEU A 79 3.14 -14.21 -6.56
C LEU A 79 2.10 -15.32 -6.46
N ASP A 80 1.08 -15.34 -7.31
CA ASP A 80 -0.05 -16.28 -7.23
C ASP A 80 -0.61 -16.33 -5.80
N VAL A 81 -1.06 -15.15 -5.34
CA VAL A 81 -1.67 -14.92 -4.03
C VAL A 81 -2.88 -14.00 -4.19
N THR A 82 -3.80 -14.05 -3.22
CA THR A 82 -4.88 -13.07 -3.12
C THR A 82 -4.50 -11.98 -2.12
N LEU A 83 -4.54 -10.73 -2.57
CA LEU A 83 -4.38 -9.54 -1.75
C LEU A 83 -5.75 -8.95 -1.43
N SER A 84 -5.78 -8.07 -0.43
CA SER A 84 -6.95 -7.33 0.03
C SER A 84 -6.69 -5.84 -0.01
N ARG A 85 -7.73 -5.02 0.19
CA ARG A 85 -7.62 -3.56 0.28
C ARG A 85 -6.60 -3.07 1.31
N ASP A 86 -6.29 -3.90 2.32
CA ASP A 86 -5.33 -3.60 3.39
C ASP A 86 -3.88 -3.73 2.92
N ASN A 87 -3.64 -4.47 1.83
CA ASN A 87 -2.33 -4.53 1.17
C ASN A 87 -2.00 -3.24 0.41
N ASN A 88 -2.95 -2.31 0.28
CA ASN A 88 -2.73 -0.99 -0.29
C ASN A 88 -2.87 0.10 0.78
N ILE A 89 -1.76 0.75 1.11
CA ILE A 89 -1.70 1.87 2.06
C ILE A 89 -1.54 3.15 1.26
N THR A 90 -2.43 4.12 1.47
CA THR A 90 -2.32 5.45 0.86
C THR A 90 -2.20 6.54 1.92
N THR A 91 -1.59 7.68 1.58
CA THR A 91 -1.61 8.87 2.45
C THR A 91 -3.05 9.26 2.79
N GLY A 92 -3.97 9.19 1.82
CA GLY A 92 -5.40 9.47 2.01
C GLY A 92 -6.05 8.62 3.10
N LYS A 93 -5.84 7.29 3.08
CA LYS A 93 -6.35 6.36 4.10
C LYS A 93 -5.86 6.75 5.50
N ILE A 94 -4.57 7.02 5.64
CA ILE A 94 -3.95 7.39 6.92
C ILE A 94 -4.53 8.71 7.43
N TYR A 95 -4.63 9.74 6.57
CA TYR A 95 -5.14 11.04 6.98
C TYR A 95 -6.62 10.99 7.36
N ARG A 96 -7.46 10.27 6.59
CA ARG A 96 -8.87 10.08 6.94
C ARG A 96 -9.00 9.49 8.34
N GLU A 97 -8.26 8.41 8.62
CA GLU A 97 -8.34 7.72 9.91
C GLU A 97 -7.85 8.61 11.08
N VAL A 98 -6.80 9.42 10.87
CA VAL A 98 -6.32 10.39 11.86
C VAL A 98 -7.36 11.47 12.14
N ILE A 99 -7.96 12.03 11.09
CA ILE A 99 -8.99 13.07 11.20
C ILE A 99 -10.23 12.52 11.91
N GLU A 100 -10.69 11.32 11.56
CA GLU A 100 -11.85 10.68 12.19
C GLU A 100 -11.63 10.44 13.69
N LYS A 101 -10.43 9.97 14.08
CA LYS A 101 -10.06 9.80 15.49
C LYS A 101 -10.04 11.11 16.25
N GLU A 102 -9.54 12.16 15.62
CA GLU A 102 -9.50 13.49 16.21
C GLU A 102 -10.89 14.07 16.39
N ARG A 103 -11.76 13.96 15.41
CA ARG A 103 -13.17 14.37 15.53
C ARG A 103 -13.95 13.56 16.58
N ARG A 104 -13.60 12.29 16.79
CA ARG A 104 -14.19 11.45 17.85
C ARG A 104 -13.67 11.78 19.26
N GLY A 105 -12.58 12.54 19.36
CA GLY A 105 -11.97 12.91 20.64
C GLY A 105 -10.94 11.90 21.16
N ASP A 106 -10.49 10.94 20.36
CA ASP A 106 -9.52 9.91 20.77
C ASP A 106 -8.17 10.51 21.23
N TYR A 107 -7.83 11.72 20.78
CA TYR A 107 -6.62 12.44 21.16
C TYR A 107 -6.79 13.32 22.42
N LEU A 108 -7.95 13.28 23.08
CA LEU A 108 -8.22 13.97 24.36
C LEU A 108 -7.93 15.49 24.29
N GLY A 109 -8.26 16.13 23.17
CA GLY A 109 -8.05 17.57 22.94
C GLY A 109 -6.60 18.01 22.72
N LYS A 110 -5.65 17.06 22.65
CA LYS A 110 -4.25 17.38 22.33
C LYS A 110 -4.08 17.70 20.84
N THR A 111 -3.09 18.54 20.53
CA THR A 111 -2.69 18.82 19.14
C THR A 111 -2.23 17.55 18.45
N VAL A 112 -2.85 17.23 17.31
CA VAL A 112 -2.47 16.10 16.45
C VAL A 112 -1.42 16.56 15.45
N GLN A 113 -0.29 15.86 15.37
CA GLN A 113 0.84 16.21 14.52
C GLN A 113 1.28 15.04 13.66
N VAL A 114 1.80 15.31 12.46
CA VAL A 114 2.33 14.27 11.55
C VAL A 114 3.40 13.40 12.24
N ARG A 115 4.26 14.02 13.06
CA ARG A 115 5.32 13.29 13.79
C ARG A 115 4.78 12.38 14.88
N SER A 116 3.71 12.78 15.59
CA SER A 116 3.14 11.96 16.67
C SER A 116 2.47 10.70 16.14
N GLU A 117 2.00 10.72 14.89
CA GLU A 117 1.31 9.59 14.25
C GLU A 117 2.25 8.62 13.52
N ARG A 118 3.57 8.84 13.54
CA ARG A 118 4.56 8.01 12.80
C ARG A 118 4.49 6.52 13.15
N ASN A 119 4.26 6.16 14.41
CA ASN A 119 4.15 4.77 14.89
C ASN A 119 2.96 4.01 14.27
N ARG A 120 2.09 4.68 13.51
CA ARG A 120 0.93 4.05 12.89
C ARG A 120 1.22 3.47 11.51
N PHE A 121 2.20 4.00 10.78
CA PHE A 121 2.71 3.34 9.57
C PHE A 121 3.22 1.93 9.89
N GLU A 122 3.87 1.76 11.04
CA GLU A 122 4.38 0.46 11.51
C GLU A 122 3.27 -0.52 11.95
N ARG A 123 2.04 -0.05 12.22
CA ARG A 123 0.92 -0.95 12.58
C ARG A 123 0.22 -1.55 11.36
N ASN A 124 0.40 -0.95 10.20
CA ASN A 124 -0.19 -1.40 8.94
C ASN A 124 0.78 -2.26 8.11
N ILE A 125 1.97 -2.57 8.65
CA ILE A 125 3.04 -3.39 8.06
C ILE A 125 3.28 -4.59 8.99
#